data_AF-A0A6A6ZX88-F1
#
_entry.id   AF-A0A6A6ZX88-F1
#
_cell.length_a   1.000
_cell.length_b   1.000
_cell.length_c   1.000
_cell.angle_alpha   90.00
_cell.angle_beta   90.00
_cell.angle_gamma   90.00
#
_symmetry.space_group_name_H-M   'P 1'
#
loop_
_entity.id
_entity.type
_entity.pdbx_description
1 polymer ?
#
loop_
_entity_poly.entity_id
_entity_poly.type
_entity_poly.pdbx_seq_one_letter_code
_entity_poly.pdbx_strand_id
1 'polypeptide(L)' 'MLKEAIMCQADTTVLTMMWSDQSIRPIGNLTAPHECVNWDRLMEWVQPNSRDLTADGWLVHPKFGM' A
#
# COMPACT_ATOMS: atom_id res chain seq x y z
N MET A 1 -21.62 9.94 -5.81
CA MET A 1 -21.77 8.56 -5.30
C MET A 1 -20.57 7.65 -5.56
N LEU A 2 -20.01 7.51 -6.79
CA LEU A 2 -18.80 6.67 -6.97
C LEU A 2 -17.55 7.27 -6.31
N LYS A 3 -17.32 8.57 -6.50
CA LYS A 3 -16.19 9.29 -5.89
C LYS A 3 -16.21 9.17 -4.36
N GLU A 4 -17.36 9.41 -3.72
CA GLU A 4 -17.48 9.33 -2.25
C GLU A 4 -17.27 7.91 -1.74
N ALA A 5 -17.78 6.89 -2.45
CA ALA A 5 -17.55 5.50 -2.10
C ALA A 5 -16.06 5.14 -2.15
N ILE A 6 -15.35 5.55 -3.21
CA ILE A 6 -13.90 5.34 -3.34
C ILE A 6 -13.13 6.12 -2.27
N MET A 7 -13.53 7.37 -2.00
CA MET A 7 -12.89 8.20 -0.97
C MET A 7 -13.15 7.68 0.45
N CYS A 8 -14.22 6.92 0.69
CA CYS A 8 -14.46 6.27 1.99
C CYS A 8 -13.64 4.99 2.19
N GLN A 9 -12.83 4.58 1.21
CA GLN A 9 -12.04 3.34 1.25
C GLN A 9 -10.54 3.60 1.38
N ALA A 10 -10.12 4.75 1.90
CA ALA A 10 -8.71 4.91 2.25
C ALA A 10 -8.36 4.00 3.42
N ASP A 11 -7.58 2.97 3.13
CA ASP A 11 -7.09 2.03 4.12
C ASP A 11 -5.91 2.66 4.88
N THR A 12 -6.10 2.92 6.17
CA THR A 12 -5.03 3.37 7.09
C THR A 12 -4.33 2.20 7.78
N THR A 13 -4.83 0.98 7.59
CA THR A 13 -4.22 -0.21 8.16
C THR A 13 -2.92 -0.55 7.42
N VAL A 14 -2.04 -1.27 8.12
CA VAL A 14 -0.80 -1.73 7.50
C VAL A 14 -1.12 -2.84 6.51
N LEU A 15 -1.08 -2.52 5.21
CA LEU A 15 -1.19 -3.51 4.15
C LEU A 15 0.02 -4.43 4.18
N THR A 16 -0.19 -5.68 4.58
CA THR A 16 0.86 -6.71 4.48
C THR A 16 1.01 -7.14 3.03
N MET A 17 2.25 -7.20 2.56
CA MET A 17 2.58 -7.66 1.20
C MET A 17 3.30 -9.00 1.27
N MET A 18 3.06 -9.85 0.27
CA MET A 18 3.71 -11.16 0.16
C MET A 18 4.28 -11.38 -1.24
N TRP A 19 5.38 -12.13 -1.31
CA TRP A 19 5.96 -12.57 -2.57
C TRP A 19 5.20 -13.76 -3.13
N SER A 20 4.95 -13.75 -4.44
CA SER A 20 4.39 -14.88 -5.17
C SER A 20 5.47 -15.51 -6.03
N ASP A 21 5.54 -16.83 -6.08
CA ASP A 21 6.45 -17.55 -6.96
C ASP A 21 6.21 -17.31 -8.45
N GLN A 22 5.11 -16.64 -8.81
CA GLN A 22 4.70 -16.36 -10.18
C GLN A 22 4.94 -14.90 -10.59
N SER A 23 5.36 -14.02 -9.68
CA SER A 23 5.46 -12.57 -9.93
C SER A 23 6.68 -11.98 -9.26
N ILE A 24 7.45 -11.17 -10.00
CA ILE A 24 8.55 -10.37 -9.47
C ILE A 24 8.07 -9.24 -8.55
N ARG A 25 6.78 -8.88 -8.60
CA ARG A 25 6.18 -7.87 -7.73
C ARG A 25 5.38 -8.53 -6.60
N PRO A 26 5.41 -7.96 -5.38
CA PRO A 26 4.67 -8.50 -4.27
C PRO A 26 3.17 -8.21 -4.45
N ILE A 27 2.34 -9.07 -3.87
CA ILE A 27 0.88 -8.97 -3.88
C ILE A 27 0.42 -8.50 -2.51
N GLY A 28 -0.48 -7.52 -2.48
CA GLY A 28 -1.07 -7.02 -1.24
C GLY A 28 -2.12 -7.97 -0.68
N ASN A 29 -2.12 -8.17 0.63
CA ASN A 29 -3.20 -8.85 1.34
C ASN A 29 -4.37 -7.90 1.60
N LEU A 30 -5.34 -7.88 0.69
CA LEU A 30 -6.48 -6.94 0.70
C LEU A 30 -7.65 -7.38 1.60
N THR A 31 -7.36 -8.13 2.67
CA THR A 31 -8.39 -8.62 3.61
C THR A 31 -8.56 -7.71 4.84
N ALA A 32 -7.83 -6.59 4.89
CA ALA A 32 -7.92 -5.65 5.99
C ALA A 32 -9.30 -4.95 6.04
N PRO A 33 -9.83 -4.68 7.25
CA PRO A 33 -11.07 -3.94 7.40
C PRO A 33 -10.88 -2.47 7.01
N HIS A 34 -11.78 -1.95 6.15
CA HIS A 34 -11.76 -0.56 5.70
C HIS A 34 -12.77 0.30 6.49
N GLU A 35 -12.37 1.51 6.87
CA GLU A 35 -13.25 2.55 7.43
C GLU A 35 -13.08 3.87 6.66
N CYS A 36 -14.09 4.75 6.71
CA CYS A 36 -13.96 6.08 6.14
C CYS A 36 -12.97 6.90 6.98
N VAL A 37 -12.08 7.64 6.33
CA VAL A 37 -11.03 8.42 7.01
C VAL A 37 -11.10 9.91 6.66
N ASN A 38 -10.45 10.73 7.50
CA ASN A 38 -10.17 12.12 7.18
C ASN A 38 -8.92 12.21 6.27
N TRP A 39 -9.12 12.58 5.01
CA TRP A 39 -8.06 12.66 4.00
C TRP A 39 -7.01 13.72 4.28
N ASP A 40 -7.38 14.88 4.83
CA ASP A 40 -6.44 15.96 5.11
C ASP A 40 -5.44 15.51 6.18
N ARG A 41 -5.95 14.91 7.26
CA ARG A 41 -5.12 14.34 8.33
C ARG A 41 -4.27 13.17 7.84
N LEU A 42 -4.81 12.33 6.95
CA LEU A 42 -4.05 11.23 6.36
C LEU A 42 -2.87 11.77 5.55
N MET A 43 -3.10 12.73 4.66
CA MET A 43 -2.07 13.25 3.76
C MET A 43 -1.01 14.06 4.50
N GLU A 44 -1.35 14.74 5.59
CA GLU A 44 -0.39 15.41 6.48
C GLU A 44 0.67 14.42 7.01
N TRP A 45 0.26 13.19 7.33
CA TRP A 45 1.19 12.16 7.78
C TRP A 45 1.85 11.40 6.62
N VAL A 46 1.11 11.02 5.58
CA VAL A 46 1.62 10.18 4.47
C VAL A 46 2.72 10.89 3.70
N GLN A 47 2.59 12.18 3.39
CA GLN A 47 3.56 12.88 2.56
C GLN A 47 5.01 12.82 3.10
N PRO A 48 5.29 13.24 4.35
CA PRO A 48 6.65 13.18 4.90
C PRO A 48 7.14 11.74 5.21
N ASN A 49 6.22 10.80 5.41
CA ASN A 49 6.55 9.41 5.77
C ASN A 49 6.64 8.47 4.56
N SER A 50 6.24 8.92 3.37
CA SER A 50 6.35 8.14 2.14
C SER A 50 7.83 7.94 1.74
N ARG A 51 8.12 6.78 1.16
CA ARG A 51 9.44 6.43 0.60
C ARG A 51 9.22 5.88 -0.80
N ASP A 52 10.16 6.17 -1.69
CA ASP A 52 10.18 5.54 -3.01
C ASP A 52 10.66 4.10 -2.87
N LEU A 53 9.71 3.16 -2.88
CA LEU A 53 9.98 1.73 -2.78
C LEU A 53 10.45 1.12 -4.10
N THR A 54 10.51 1.89 -5.18
CA THR A 54 11.11 1.47 -6.46
C THR A 54 12.61 1.73 -6.53
N ALA A 55 13.15 2.47 -5.55
CA ALA A 55 14.58 2.67 -5.42
C ALA A 55 15.30 1.36 -5.08
N ASP A 56 16.57 1.28 -5.50
CA ASP A 56 17.40 0.08 -5.32
C ASP A 56 17.47 -0.36 -3.85
N GLY A 57 17.27 -1.67 -3.63
CA GLY A 57 17.43 -2.31 -2.32
C GLY A 57 16.17 -2.35 -1.43
N TRP A 58 15.06 -1.71 -1.78
CA TRP A 58 13.85 -1.71 -0.94
C TRP A 58 12.95 -2.93 -1.10
N LEU A 59 12.61 -3.32 -2.33
CA LEU A 59 11.65 -4.39 -2.64
C LEU A 59 12.30 -5.55 -3.41
N VAL A 60 13.45 -6.05 -2.97
CA VAL A 60 14.17 -7.14 -3.66
C VAL A 60 13.43 -8.47 -3.48
N HIS A 61 13.06 -9.12 -4.59
CA HIS A 61 12.37 -10.42 -4.55
C HIS A 61 13.33 -11.53 -4.05
N PRO A 62 12.96 -12.38 -3.06
CA PRO A 62 13.87 -13.37 -2.47
C PRO A 62 14.44 -14.40 -3.47
N LYS A 63 13.61 -14.82 -4.43
CA LYS A 63 13.98 -15.77 -5.49
C LYS A 63 14.52 -15.13 -6.77
N PHE A 64 13.80 -14.15 -7.31
CA PHE A 64 14.14 -13.54 -8.60
C PHE A 64 15.15 -12.40 -8.49
N GLY A 65 15.45 -11.93 -7.27
CA GLY A 65 16.20 -10.71 -7.06
C GLY A 65 15.44 -9.48 -7.55
N MET A 66 16.02 -8.31 -7.30
CA MET A 66 15.88 -7.14 -8.16
C MET A 66 17.30 -6.71 -8.51
#